data_AF-A0A7X5CVJ7-F1
#
_entry.id   AF-A0A7X5CVJ7-F1
#
_cell.length_a   1.000
_cell.length_b   1.000
_cell.length_c   1.000
_cell.angle_alpha   90.00
_cell.angle_beta   90.00
_cell.angle_gamma   90.00
#
_symmetry.space_group_name_H-M   'P 1'
#
loop_
_entity.id
_entity.type
_entity.pdbx_description
1 polymer ?
#
loop_
_entity_poly.entity_id
_entity_poly.type
_entity_poly.pdbx_seq_one_letter_code
_entity_poly.pdbx_strand_id
1 'polypeptide(L)'
;MQAILLVDSDSRRVSTIEIAELKRFDIYIISDLKELLSIEYHNEPVIILESFLQSEYGISEIILYKELIKLNYIFITNNTILFKEISRYGKVFSFDISRITYSMIVAAINDDTEASIPFTVDLDNKFTKLAKIVLENPGITDNTVKGMSEAILKISEFNEALYSRVNELEEYIKILESLNQNKASQLSYLSSLVDTMLQQTIKVNDALSQYSFLCQKDVYCKVVMDSFEHHPKIIYLKEYGDFLHLTTFVFTLAETLKRQYDLPVKVLWVMDKNNPLRQKYIPKYYTIFSDGIFQKTLVHISDYMCTTGGYAEILHSICENQSNIEYLIILDTKLVDDTILRIVDVLRFDLCRNISKIKEYGLLDSRTIVNNVENRELTWNHYSEYASLSEKDRFLFLANRPVINRIIQLALSEFD
;
A
#
# COMPACT_ATOMS: atom_id res chain seq x y z
N MET A 1 18.36 -22.90 -41.12
CA MET A 1 18.01 -22.62 -39.70
C MET A 1 19.28 -22.82 -38.92
N GLN A 2 19.83 -21.75 -38.33
CA GLN A 2 21.23 -21.71 -37.91
C GLN A 2 21.37 -22.09 -36.43
N ALA A 3 22.31 -22.99 -36.13
CA ALA A 3 22.64 -23.44 -34.78
C ALA A 3 24.14 -23.74 -34.70
N ILE A 4 24.72 -23.61 -33.51
CA ILE A 4 26.15 -23.83 -33.30
C ILE A 4 26.35 -25.13 -32.53
N LEU A 5 27.11 -26.07 -33.07
CA LEU A 5 27.45 -27.34 -32.41
C LEU A 5 28.90 -27.30 -31.92
N LEU A 6 29.09 -27.47 -30.61
CA LEU A 6 30.42 -27.61 -30.03
C LEU A 6 30.86 -29.07 -30.07
N VAL A 7 31.95 -29.33 -30.82
CA VAL A 7 32.54 -30.66 -30.96
C VAL A 7 34.02 -30.58 -30.56
N ASP A 8 34.29 -30.87 -29.30
CA ASP A 8 35.63 -30.97 -28.74
C ASP A 8 36.38 -32.21 -29.26
N SER A 9 37.69 -32.28 -28.98
CA SER A 9 38.54 -33.37 -29.47
C SER A 9 38.08 -34.76 -29.03
N ASP A 10 37.47 -34.87 -27.85
CA ASP A 10 36.99 -36.14 -27.32
C ASP A 10 35.61 -36.50 -27.89
N SER A 11 34.71 -35.53 -28.11
CA SER A 11 33.50 -35.78 -28.89
C SER A 11 33.80 -36.24 -30.32
N ARG A 12 34.86 -35.73 -30.97
CA ARG A 12 35.25 -36.18 -32.33
C ARG A 12 35.71 -37.64 -32.37
N ARG A 13 36.23 -38.17 -31.26
CA ARG A 13 36.68 -39.56 -31.17
C ARG A 13 35.53 -40.52 -30.93
N VAL A 14 34.50 -40.07 -30.21
CA VAL A 14 33.37 -40.89 -29.75
C VAL A 14 32.18 -40.84 -30.72
N SER A 15 32.01 -39.74 -31.45
CA SER A 15 30.85 -39.51 -32.33
C SER A 15 31.14 -39.90 -33.79
N THR A 16 30.17 -40.52 -34.45
CA THR A 16 30.20 -40.83 -35.90
C THR A 16 29.58 -39.70 -36.74
N ILE A 17 29.82 -38.45 -36.36
CA ILE A 17 29.16 -37.29 -36.99
C ILE A 17 29.78 -37.00 -38.36
N GLU A 18 28.99 -37.07 -39.43
CA GLU A 18 29.41 -36.63 -40.77
C GLU A 18 29.36 -35.10 -40.88
N ILE A 19 30.51 -34.46 -40.64
CA ILE A 19 30.70 -33.00 -40.68
C ILE A 19 30.23 -32.36 -42.00
N ALA A 20 30.28 -33.11 -43.11
CA ALA A 20 29.85 -32.65 -44.42
C ALA A 20 28.32 -32.50 -44.54
N GLU A 21 27.54 -33.32 -43.83
CA GLU A 21 26.08 -33.22 -43.81
C GLU A 21 25.62 -32.04 -42.97
N LEU A 22 26.19 -31.85 -41.77
CA LEU A 22 25.81 -30.76 -40.87
C LEU A 22 26.03 -29.36 -41.48
N LYS A 23 27.11 -29.18 -42.26
CA LYS A 23 27.38 -27.92 -42.97
C LYS A 23 26.36 -27.60 -44.07
N ARG A 24 25.68 -28.60 -44.63
CA ARG A 24 24.62 -28.38 -45.64
C ARG A 24 23.31 -27.88 -45.03
N PHE A 25 23.15 -28.00 -43.72
CA PHE A 25 21.93 -27.64 -42.99
C PHE A 25 22.11 -26.41 -42.08
N ASP A 26 23.08 -25.55 -42.38
CA ASP A 26 23.39 -24.32 -41.64
C ASP A 26 23.82 -24.51 -40.17
N ILE A 27 24.32 -25.69 -39.79
CA ILE A 27 24.89 -25.90 -38.44
C ILE A 27 26.38 -25.56 -38.46
N TYR A 28 26.76 -24.53 -37.70
CA TYR A 28 28.15 -24.12 -37.57
C TYR A 28 28.86 -24.93 -36.49
N ILE A 29 30.04 -25.47 -36.79
CA ILE A 29 30.78 -26.33 -35.85
C ILE A 29 31.93 -25.53 -35.26
N ILE A 30 31.96 -25.44 -33.93
CA ILE A 30 33.05 -24.84 -33.15
C ILE A 30 33.79 -25.92 -32.37
N SER A 31 35.08 -25.67 -32.12
CA SER A 31 35.93 -26.60 -31.35
C SER A 31 36.10 -26.14 -29.89
N ASP A 32 35.95 -24.85 -29.63
CA ASP A 32 36.13 -24.20 -28.33
C ASP A 32 35.11 -23.05 -28.21
N LEU A 33 34.58 -22.82 -27.00
CA LEU A 33 33.68 -21.70 -26.71
C LEU A 33 34.32 -20.33 -26.98
N LYS A 34 35.65 -20.21 -26.95
CA LYS A 34 36.36 -18.97 -27.32
C LYS A 34 36.10 -18.54 -28.75
N GLU A 35 35.83 -19.48 -29.66
CA GLU A 35 35.54 -19.17 -31.07
C GLU A 35 34.22 -18.38 -31.20
N LEU A 36 33.30 -18.49 -30.24
CA LEU A 36 32.04 -17.74 -30.22
C LEU A 36 32.23 -16.22 -30.12
N LEU A 37 33.38 -15.74 -29.60
CA LEU A 37 33.69 -14.31 -29.53
C LEU A 37 34.01 -13.70 -30.91
N SER A 38 34.37 -14.53 -31.89
CA SER A 38 34.75 -14.10 -33.24
C SER A 38 33.62 -14.23 -34.27
N ILE A 39 32.44 -14.69 -33.84
CA ILE A 39 31.32 -15.05 -34.72
C ILE A 39 30.14 -14.09 -34.45
N GLU A 40 29.55 -13.49 -35.49
CA GLU A 40 28.43 -12.51 -35.38
C GLU A 40 27.09 -13.11 -34.90
N TYR A 41 27.02 -14.44 -34.73
CA TYR A 41 25.80 -15.20 -34.44
C TYR A 41 25.52 -15.38 -32.92
N HIS A 42 25.49 -14.29 -32.16
CA HIS A 42 25.32 -14.34 -30.69
C HIS A 42 23.94 -14.79 -30.18
N ASN A 43 22.94 -14.88 -31.06
CA ASN A 43 21.55 -15.21 -30.68
C ASN A 43 21.14 -16.66 -31.04
N GLU A 44 22.04 -17.47 -31.60
CA GLU A 44 21.74 -18.83 -32.02
C GLU A 44 21.90 -19.84 -30.86
N PRO A 45 21.13 -20.94 -30.85
CA PRO A 45 21.28 -21.97 -29.84
C PRO A 45 22.62 -22.70 -30.00
N VAL A 46 23.36 -22.79 -28.90
CA VAL A 46 24.65 -23.50 -28.83
C VAL A 46 24.42 -24.88 -28.23
N ILE A 47 24.70 -25.92 -29.01
CA ILE A 47 24.56 -27.31 -28.62
C ILE A 47 25.88 -27.81 -28.06
N ILE A 48 25.84 -28.34 -26.84
CA ILE A 48 27.01 -28.84 -26.11
C ILE A 48 26.83 -30.34 -25.82
N LEU A 49 27.84 -31.13 -26.18
CA LEU A 49 27.88 -32.57 -25.98
C LEU A 49 28.48 -32.93 -24.61
N GLU A 50 28.10 -34.07 -24.05
CA GLU A 50 28.56 -34.49 -22.72
C GLU A 50 30.07 -34.62 -22.57
N SER A 51 30.82 -34.95 -23.62
CA SER A 51 32.29 -35.02 -23.56
C SER A 51 32.92 -33.70 -23.10
N PHE A 52 32.37 -32.56 -23.53
CA PHE A 52 32.82 -31.24 -23.10
C PHE A 52 32.51 -30.98 -21.62
N LEU A 53 31.39 -31.50 -21.12
CA LEU A 53 30.96 -31.36 -19.72
C LEU A 53 31.83 -32.17 -18.75
N GLN A 54 32.49 -33.22 -19.24
CA GLN A 54 33.42 -34.03 -18.47
C GLN A 54 34.83 -33.41 -18.37
N SER A 55 35.11 -32.33 -19.11
CA SER A 55 36.38 -31.61 -19.02
C SER A 55 36.50 -30.82 -17.71
N GLU A 56 37.72 -30.69 -17.19
CA GLU A 56 38.01 -30.11 -15.87
C GLU A 56 37.50 -28.66 -15.70
N TYR A 57 37.34 -27.91 -16.79
CA TYR A 57 36.87 -26.52 -16.78
C TYR A 57 35.57 -26.28 -17.54
N GLY A 58 34.98 -27.29 -18.18
CA GLY A 58 33.86 -27.11 -19.12
C GLY A 58 32.62 -26.47 -18.49
N ILE A 59 32.23 -26.90 -17.29
CA ILE A 59 31.07 -26.35 -16.57
C ILE A 59 31.33 -24.88 -16.15
N SER A 60 32.54 -24.57 -15.71
CA SER A 60 32.93 -23.22 -15.30
C SER A 60 32.91 -22.24 -16.48
N GLU A 61 33.36 -22.68 -17.65
CA GLU A 61 33.31 -21.87 -18.87
C GLU A 61 31.86 -21.62 -19.33
N ILE A 62 31.00 -22.64 -19.27
CA ILE A 62 29.57 -22.51 -19.60
C ILE A 62 28.90 -21.44 -18.73
N ILE A 63 29.17 -21.45 -17.42
CA ILE A 63 28.63 -20.47 -16.46
C ILE A 63 29.10 -19.07 -16.84
N LEU A 64 30.40 -18.90 -17.06
CA LEU A 64 31.01 -17.62 -17.41
C LEU A 64 30.42 -17.03 -18.70
N TYR A 65 30.34 -17.82 -19.77
CA TYR A 65 29.79 -17.34 -21.04
C TYR A 65 28.26 -17.13 -21.00
N LYS A 66 27.53 -17.86 -20.15
CA LYS A 66 26.10 -17.59 -19.90
C LYS A 66 25.90 -16.23 -19.25
N GLU A 67 26.71 -15.89 -18.26
CA GLU A 67 26.59 -14.61 -17.54
C GLU A 67 27.03 -13.42 -18.39
N LEU A 68 28.09 -13.58 -19.20
CA LEU A 68 28.64 -12.51 -20.03
C LEU A 68 27.83 -12.22 -21.29
N ILE A 69 27.34 -13.25 -22.00
CA ILE A 69 26.78 -13.13 -23.36
C ILE A 69 25.31 -13.58 -23.44
N LYS A 70 24.76 -14.20 -22.38
CA LYS A 70 23.38 -14.73 -22.33
C LYS A 70 23.05 -15.74 -23.43
N LEU A 71 24.01 -16.62 -23.75
CA LEU A 71 23.82 -17.68 -24.74
C LEU A 71 22.73 -18.68 -24.33
N ASN A 72 21.99 -19.17 -25.32
CA ASN A 72 20.98 -20.22 -25.14
C ASN A 72 21.61 -21.60 -25.38
N TYR A 73 21.83 -22.36 -24.30
CA TYR A 73 22.47 -23.66 -24.38
C TYR A 73 21.46 -24.81 -24.49
N ILE A 74 21.80 -25.77 -25.36
CA ILE A 74 21.14 -27.06 -25.47
C ILE A 74 22.19 -28.14 -25.15
N PHE A 75 22.00 -28.88 -24.07
CA PHE A 75 22.92 -29.92 -23.62
C PHE A 75 22.42 -31.30 -24.05
N ILE A 76 23.32 -32.11 -24.57
CA ILE A 76 23.06 -33.51 -24.91
C ILE A 76 23.91 -34.39 -23.98
N THR A 77 23.27 -35.11 -23.06
CA THR A 77 23.95 -35.96 -22.07
C THR A 77 23.18 -37.23 -21.74
N ASN A 78 23.91 -38.33 -21.57
CA ASN A 78 23.39 -39.62 -21.12
C ASN A 78 23.51 -39.79 -19.59
N ASN A 79 24.14 -38.84 -18.87
CA ASN A 79 24.41 -38.96 -17.44
C ASN A 79 23.38 -38.21 -16.58
N THR A 80 22.66 -38.94 -15.74
CA THR A 80 21.58 -38.41 -14.88
C THR A 80 22.08 -37.45 -13.78
N ILE A 81 23.35 -37.56 -13.37
CA ILE A 81 23.94 -36.67 -12.36
C ILE A 81 24.21 -35.29 -12.99
N LEU A 82 24.88 -35.30 -14.15
CA LEU A 82 25.16 -34.08 -14.93
C LEU A 82 23.86 -33.40 -15.40
N PHE A 83 22.82 -34.17 -15.71
CA PHE A 83 21.51 -33.65 -16.07
C PHE A 83 20.95 -32.70 -15.01
N LYS A 84 21.00 -33.08 -13.72
CA LYS A 84 20.48 -32.25 -12.62
C LYS A 84 21.30 -30.98 -12.43
N GLU A 85 22.62 -31.07 -12.52
CA GLU A 85 23.51 -29.92 -12.34
C GLU A 85 23.38 -28.89 -13.46
N ILE A 86 23.19 -29.35 -14.70
CA ILE A 86 23.25 -28.50 -15.90
C ILE A 86 21.88 -28.01 -16.35
N SER A 87 20.79 -28.63 -15.88
CA SER A 87 19.41 -28.18 -16.13
C SER A 87 19.13 -26.71 -15.74
N ARG A 88 19.94 -26.14 -14.83
CA ARG A 88 19.87 -24.73 -14.44
C ARG A 88 20.43 -23.78 -15.49
N TYR A 89 21.32 -24.27 -16.35
CA TYR A 89 22.08 -23.47 -17.31
C TYR A 89 21.55 -23.55 -18.74
N GLY A 90 20.66 -24.49 -19.07
CA GLY A 90 20.04 -24.57 -20.39
C GLY A 90 19.08 -25.76 -20.51
N LYS A 91 18.60 -26.01 -21.73
CA LYS A 91 17.74 -27.17 -22.03
C LYS A 91 18.61 -28.42 -22.11
N VAL A 92 18.12 -29.55 -21.60
CA VAL A 92 18.90 -30.79 -21.55
C VAL A 92 18.12 -31.92 -22.20
N PHE A 93 18.75 -32.63 -23.12
CA PHE A 93 18.22 -33.81 -23.80
C PHE A 93 19.09 -35.03 -23.54
N SER A 94 18.45 -36.20 -23.45
CA SER A 94 19.14 -37.46 -23.22
C SER A 94 19.29 -38.24 -24.52
N PHE A 95 20.51 -38.22 -25.09
CA PHE A 95 20.88 -39.01 -26.25
C PHE A 95 22.28 -39.60 -26.07
N ASP A 96 22.51 -40.76 -26.68
CA ASP A 96 23.84 -41.36 -26.76
C ASP A 96 24.69 -40.60 -27.80
N ILE A 97 25.80 -40.03 -27.34
CA ILE A 97 26.72 -39.21 -28.14
C ILE A 97 27.31 -40.00 -29.31
N SER A 98 27.48 -41.33 -29.15
CA SER A 98 28.04 -42.18 -30.19
C SER A 98 27.14 -42.36 -31.42
N ARG A 99 25.86 -41.99 -31.35
CA ARG A 99 24.87 -42.19 -32.43
C ARG A 99 24.14 -40.91 -32.83
N ILE A 100 24.73 -39.74 -32.59
CA ILE A 100 24.10 -38.46 -32.92
C ILE A 100 23.89 -38.37 -34.44
N THR A 101 22.64 -38.16 -34.85
CA THR A 101 22.24 -37.88 -36.24
C THR A 101 21.62 -36.49 -36.36
N TYR A 102 21.58 -35.93 -37.57
CA TYR A 102 20.95 -34.63 -37.83
C TYR A 102 19.50 -34.55 -37.32
N SER A 103 18.73 -35.62 -37.47
CA SER A 103 17.35 -35.70 -36.98
C SER A 103 17.23 -35.48 -35.46
N MET A 104 18.18 -35.98 -34.68
CA MET A 104 18.21 -35.81 -33.22
C MET A 104 18.60 -34.38 -32.82
N ILE A 105 19.48 -33.75 -33.59
CA ILE A 105 19.86 -32.34 -33.39
C ILE A 105 18.67 -31.42 -33.69
N VAL A 106 17.95 -31.66 -34.78
CA VAL A 106 16.74 -30.90 -35.12
C VAL A 106 15.63 -31.10 -34.08
N ALA A 107 15.43 -32.33 -33.61
CA ALA A 107 14.49 -32.62 -32.52
C ALA A 107 14.84 -31.86 -31.23
N ALA A 108 16.12 -31.77 -30.89
CA ALA A 108 16.60 -31.03 -29.72
C ALA A 108 16.42 -29.50 -29.87
N ILE A 109 16.52 -28.96 -31.10
CA ILE A 109 16.28 -27.52 -31.35
C ILE A 109 14.77 -27.20 -31.32
N ASN A 110 13.92 -28.13 -31.76
CA ASN A 110 12.45 -27.95 -31.86
C ASN A 110 11.66 -28.39 -30.61
N ASP A 111 12.34 -28.80 -29.52
CA ASP A 111 11.74 -29.30 -28.27
C ASP A 111 10.86 -30.57 -28.40
N ASP A 112 11.15 -31.47 -29.36
CA ASP A 112 10.40 -32.72 -29.49
C ASP A 112 10.85 -33.74 -28.43
N THR A 113 10.03 -33.90 -27.38
CA THR A 113 10.32 -34.73 -26.19
C THR A 113 10.05 -36.23 -26.36
N GLU A 114 9.45 -36.66 -27.48
CA GLU A 114 9.10 -38.07 -27.73
C GLU A 114 10.30 -38.99 -28.03
N ALA A 115 11.48 -38.42 -28.32
CA ALA A 115 12.70 -39.20 -28.58
C ALA A 115 13.54 -39.51 -27.32
N SER A 116 13.11 -39.04 -26.14
CA SER A 116 13.78 -39.28 -24.85
C SER A 116 13.49 -40.69 -24.34
N ILE A 117 14.32 -41.66 -24.69
CA ILE A 117 14.23 -43.01 -24.12
C ILE A 117 14.76 -42.95 -22.68
N PRO A 118 13.96 -43.23 -21.64
CA PRO A 118 14.44 -43.26 -20.27
C PRO A 118 15.42 -44.41 -20.07
N PHE A 119 16.61 -44.09 -19.56
CA PHE A 119 17.65 -45.06 -19.20
C PHE A 119 17.21 -45.88 -17.98
N THR A 120 17.11 -47.20 -18.14
CA THR A 120 16.95 -48.15 -17.03
C THR A 120 18.32 -48.68 -16.61
N VAL A 121 18.75 -48.38 -15.39
CA VAL A 121 19.89 -49.06 -14.76
C VAL A 121 19.47 -50.51 -14.51
N ASP A 122 20.05 -51.44 -15.27
CA ASP A 122 19.86 -52.87 -15.06
C ASP A 122 20.47 -53.23 -13.68
N LEU A 123 19.62 -53.50 -12.68
CA LEU A 123 20.01 -53.91 -11.32
C LEU A 123 20.80 -55.23 -11.29
N ASP A 124 20.84 -55.95 -12.41
CA ASP A 124 21.68 -57.14 -12.59
C ASP A 124 23.12 -56.73 -12.92
N ASN A 125 23.83 -56.32 -11.86
CA ASN A 125 25.23 -55.92 -11.94
C ASN A 125 26.08 -57.13 -12.40
N LYS A 126 26.32 -57.27 -13.71
CA LYS A 126 27.02 -58.41 -14.32
C LYS A 126 28.36 -58.70 -13.63
N PHE A 127 29.01 -57.66 -13.09
CA PHE A 127 30.26 -57.74 -12.34
C PHE A 127 30.14 -58.47 -10.99
N THR A 128 29.01 -58.37 -10.28
CA THR A 128 28.82 -59.09 -8.99
C THR A 128 28.53 -60.57 -9.23
N LYS A 129 27.78 -60.91 -10.29
CA LYS A 129 27.58 -62.30 -10.73
C LYS A 129 28.90 -62.93 -11.17
N LEU A 130 29.71 -62.23 -11.97
CA LEU A 130 31.04 -62.68 -12.40
C LEU A 130 32.00 -62.84 -11.22
N ALA A 131 32.01 -61.90 -10.27
CA ALA A 131 32.84 -61.99 -9.06
C ALA A 131 32.48 -63.20 -8.18
N LYS A 132 31.18 -63.52 -8.04
CA LYS A 132 30.74 -64.74 -7.33
C LYS A 132 31.20 -66.03 -8.04
N ILE A 133 31.03 -66.10 -9.36
CA ILE A 133 31.45 -67.26 -10.18
C ILE A 133 32.96 -67.49 -10.12
N VAL A 134 33.76 -66.43 -10.08
CA VAL A 134 35.22 -66.50 -9.96
C VAL A 134 35.64 -67.00 -8.57
N LEU A 135 34.94 -66.59 -7.51
CA LEU A 135 35.22 -67.06 -6.14
C LEU A 135 34.80 -68.52 -5.91
N GLU A 136 33.76 -69.00 -6.62
CA GLU A 136 33.28 -70.38 -6.55
C GLU A 136 34.18 -71.38 -7.33
N ASN A 137 35.07 -70.92 -8.20
CA ASN A 137 35.98 -71.76 -9.00
C ASN A 137 37.48 -71.52 -8.67
N PRO A 138 37.98 -72.01 -7.52
CA PRO A 138 39.30 -71.65 -6.99
C PRO A 138 40.50 -72.24 -7.76
N GLY A 139 40.29 -73.09 -8.76
CA GLY A 139 41.35 -73.84 -9.44
C GLY A 139 41.94 -73.18 -10.70
N ILE A 140 41.39 -72.07 -11.19
CA ILE A 140 41.69 -71.54 -12.54
C ILE A 140 42.21 -70.09 -12.54
N THR A 141 42.14 -69.37 -11.42
CA THR A 141 42.38 -67.91 -11.40
C THR A 141 43.46 -67.45 -10.43
N ASP A 142 44.24 -66.47 -10.87
CA ASP A 142 45.35 -65.84 -10.14
C ASP A 142 44.89 -65.15 -8.83
N ASN A 143 45.76 -65.09 -7.82
CA ASN A 143 45.42 -64.55 -6.49
C ASN A 143 44.98 -63.07 -6.54
N THR A 144 45.47 -62.32 -7.53
CA THR A 144 45.10 -60.92 -7.80
C THR A 144 43.64 -60.78 -8.24
N VAL A 145 43.17 -61.66 -9.12
CA VAL A 145 41.80 -61.69 -9.64
C VAL A 145 40.81 -62.08 -8.54
N LYS A 146 41.22 -62.97 -7.63
CA LYS A 146 40.46 -63.31 -6.43
C LYS A 146 40.29 -62.11 -5.50
N GLY A 147 41.38 -61.39 -5.21
CA GLY A 147 41.33 -60.18 -4.38
C GLY A 147 40.46 -59.06 -4.98
N MET A 148 40.51 -58.89 -6.32
CA MET A 148 39.62 -57.96 -7.02
C MET A 148 38.14 -58.36 -6.92
N SER A 149 37.83 -59.65 -7.02
CA SER A 149 36.46 -60.16 -6.91
C SER A 149 35.89 -59.97 -5.51
N GLU A 150 36.69 -60.20 -4.45
CA GLU A 150 36.31 -59.90 -3.07
C GLU A 150 36.09 -58.40 -2.83
N ALA A 151 36.94 -57.55 -3.41
CA ALA A 151 36.77 -56.10 -3.33
C ALA A 151 35.48 -55.63 -4.03
N ILE A 152 35.17 -56.18 -5.21
CA ILE A 152 33.94 -55.87 -5.95
C ILE A 152 32.69 -56.23 -5.14
N LEU A 153 32.69 -57.39 -4.47
CA LEU A 153 31.55 -57.77 -3.62
C LEU A 153 31.40 -56.87 -2.40
N LYS A 154 32.49 -56.54 -1.70
CA LYS A 154 32.46 -55.60 -0.58
C LYS A 154 31.98 -54.20 -0.99
N ILE A 155 32.42 -53.72 -2.15
CA ILE A 155 31.96 -52.44 -2.70
C ILE A 155 30.47 -52.50 -3.06
N SER A 156 29.99 -53.62 -3.61
CA SER A 156 28.57 -53.81 -3.89
C SER A 156 27.71 -53.79 -2.63
N GLU A 157 28.13 -54.50 -1.58
CA GLU A 157 27.43 -54.50 -0.28
C GLU A 157 27.41 -53.10 0.35
N PHE A 158 28.53 -52.38 0.26
CA PHE A 158 28.61 -51.00 0.75
C PHE A 158 27.68 -50.06 -0.06
N ASN A 159 27.63 -50.22 -1.38
CA ASN A 159 26.73 -49.44 -2.23
C ASN A 159 25.27 -49.74 -1.94
N GLU A 160 24.88 -51.01 -1.74
CA GLU A 160 23.52 -51.39 -1.35
C GLU A 160 23.11 -50.74 -0.01
N ALA A 161 24.00 -50.76 0.98
CA ALA A 161 23.77 -50.09 2.26
C ALA A 161 23.60 -48.57 2.10
N LEU A 162 24.43 -47.94 1.25
CA LEU A 162 24.31 -46.52 0.92
C LEU A 162 23.00 -46.20 0.20
N TYR A 163 22.58 -47.00 -0.78
CA TYR A 163 21.31 -46.81 -1.48
C TYR A 163 20.11 -46.94 -0.53
N SER A 164 20.13 -47.93 0.37
CA SER A 164 19.11 -48.05 1.42
C SER A 164 19.07 -46.79 2.29
N ARG A 165 20.24 -46.27 2.67
CA ARG A 165 20.33 -45.06 3.50
C ARG A 165 19.84 -43.81 2.77
N VAL A 166 20.12 -43.69 1.48
CA VAL A 166 19.61 -42.58 0.66
C VAL A 166 18.09 -42.64 0.57
N ASN A 167 17.51 -43.82 0.34
CA ASN A 167 16.05 -43.98 0.30
C ASN A 167 15.38 -43.60 1.63
N GLU A 168 15.95 -44.02 2.77
CA GLU A 168 15.46 -43.61 4.09
C GLU A 168 15.50 -42.10 4.30
N LEU A 169 16.58 -41.45 3.86
CA LEU A 169 16.73 -39.99 3.97
C LEU A 169 15.77 -39.25 3.05
N GLU A 170 15.53 -39.75 1.84
CA GLU A 170 14.53 -39.19 0.92
C GLU A 170 13.10 -39.28 1.49
N GLU A 171 12.76 -40.41 2.12
CA GLU A 171 11.48 -40.56 2.80
C GLU A 171 11.36 -39.60 4.00
N TYR A 172 12.43 -39.44 4.78
CA TYR A 172 12.46 -38.49 5.89
C TYR A 172 12.32 -37.03 5.43
N ILE A 173 12.95 -36.65 4.32
CA ILE A 173 12.81 -35.33 3.71
C ILE A 173 11.35 -35.08 3.30
N LYS A 174 10.69 -36.05 2.64
CA LYS A 174 9.28 -35.93 2.27
C LYS A 174 8.37 -35.70 3.48
N ILE A 175 8.62 -36.39 4.59
CA ILE A 175 7.88 -36.19 5.84
C ILE A 175 8.09 -34.77 6.36
N LEU A 176 9.34 -34.29 6.42
CA LEU A 176 9.65 -32.92 6.87
C LEU A 176 9.05 -31.84 5.98
N GLU A 177 9.05 -32.02 4.67
CA GLU A 177 8.40 -31.12 3.71
C GLU A 177 6.90 -31.02 3.97
N SER A 178 6.23 -32.16 4.19
CA SER A 178 4.79 -32.18 4.52
C SER A 178 4.48 -31.45 5.84
N LEU A 179 5.32 -31.62 6.86
CA LEU A 179 5.18 -30.94 8.15
C LEU A 179 5.40 -29.43 8.01
N ASN A 180 6.38 -29.00 7.23
CA ASN A 180 6.64 -27.59 6.98
C ASN A 180 5.48 -26.93 6.20
N GLN A 181 4.93 -27.60 5.20
CA GLN A 181 3.74 -27.12 4.48
C GLN A 181 2.55 -26.95 5.42
N ASN A 182 2.31 -27.92 6.31
CA ASN A 182 1.24 -27.82 7.30
C ASN A 182 1.46 -26.63 8.26
N LYS A 183 2.68 -26.47 8.80
CA LYS A 183 3.01 -25.31 9.66
C LYS A 183 2.84 -23.97 8.94
N ALA A 184 3.26 -23.87 7.67
CA ALA A 184 3.07 -22.66 6.87
C ALA A 184 1.58 -22.32 6.69
N SER A 185 0.74 -23.35 6.45
CA SER A 185 -0.71 -23.16 6.35
C SER A 185 -1.33 -22.65 7.65
N GLN A 186 -0.93 -23.20 8.81
CA GLN A 186 -1.41 -22.76 10.11
C GLN A 186 -1.00 -21.31 10.42
N LEU A 187 0.23 -20.93 10.06
CA LEU A 187 0.74 -19.58 10.28
C LEU A 187 -0.03 -18.56 9.43
N SER A 188 -0.34 -18.91 8.18
CA SER A 188 -1.18 -18.06 7.31
C SER A 188 -2.60 -17.86 7.87
N TYR A 189 -3.21 -18.92 8.41
CA TYR A 189 -4.52 -18.85 9.05
C TYR A 189 -4.50 -17.96 10.30
N LEU A 190 -3.52 -18.16 11.18
CA LEU A 190 -3.33 -17.33 12.39
C LEU A 190 -3.14 -15.86 12.05
N SER A 191 -2.35 -15.53 11.02
CA SER A 191 -2.17 -14.15 10.57
C SER A 191 -3.50 -13.52 10.16
N SER A 192 -4.29 -14.22 9.35
CA SER A 192 -5.59 -13.72 8.89
C SER A 192 -6.59 -13.48 10.03
N LEU A 193 -6.53 -14.31 11.07
CA LEU A 193 -7.39 -14.18 12.24
C LEU A 193 -7.00 -12.95 13.09
N VAL A 194 -5.70 -12.70 13.26
CA VAL A 194 -5.19 -11.51 13.95
C VAL A 194 -5.61 -10.23 13.21
N ASP A 195 -5.47 -10.19 11.89
CA ASP A 195 -5.91 -9.04 11.08
C ASP A 195 -7.40 -8.75 11.24
N THR A 196 -8.21 -9.82 11.25
CA THR A 196 -9.66 -9.70 11.45
C THR A 196 -10.00 -9.15 12.84
N MET A 197 -9.33 -9.63 13.88
CA MET A 197 -9.53 -9.13 15.25
C MET A 197 -9.10 -7.66 15.40
N LEU A 198 -8.00 -7.26 14.76
CA LEU A 198 -7.56 -5.86 14.76
C LEU A 198 -8.60 -4.95 14.11
N GLN A 199 -9.14 -5.34 12.95
CA GLN A 199 -10.19 -4.55 12.28
C GLN A 199 -11.46 -4.43 13.12
N GLN A 200 -11.87 -5.51 13.80
CA GLN A 200 -13.02 -5.47 14.72
C GLN A 200 -12.75 -4.54 15.90
N THR A 201 -11.54 -4.57 16.46
CA THR A 201 -11.15 -3.71 17.58
C THR A 201 -11.19 -2.23 17.20
N ILE A 202 -10.70 -1.88 16.00
CA ILE A 202 -10.78 -0.52 15.46
C ILE A 202 -12.25 -0.07 15.36
N LYS A 203 -13.12 -0.88 14.75
CA LYS A 203 -14.56 -0.56 14.63
C LYS A 203 -15.23 -0.31 15.98
N VAL A 204 -14.94 -1.14 16.97
CA VAL A 204 -15.48 -0.99 18.33
C VAL A 204 -14.96 0.28 18.98
N ASN A 205 -13.67 0.59 18.82
CA ASN A 205 -13.07 1.81 19.37
C ASN A 205 -13.64 3.08 18.74
N ASP A 206 -13.89 3.08 17.43
CA ASP A 206 -14.53 4.19 16.73
C ASP A 206 -15.96 4.40 17.23
N ALA A 207 -16.74 3.32 17.39
CA ALA A 207 -18.08 3.39 17.96
C ALA A 207 -18.07 3.93 19.39
N LEU A 208 -17.14 3.48 20.24
CA LEU A 208 -16.99 3.98 21.61
C LEU A 208 -16.61 5.46 21.64
N SER A 209 -15.77 5.92 20.72
CA SER A 209 -15.43 7.34 20.60
C SER A 209 -16.65 8.19 20.23
N GLN A 210 -17.50 7.69 19.32
CA GLN A 210 -18.76 8.33 18.97
C GLN A 210 -19.74 8.37 20.15
N TYR A 211 -19.88 7.28 20.90
CA TYR A 211 -20.72 7.26 22.10
C TYR A 211 -20.19 8.18 23.20
N SER A 212 -18.87 8.16 23.45
CA SER A 212 -18.22 9.06 24.41
C SER A 212 -18.52 10.52 24.07
N PHE A 213 -18.43 10.89 22.79
CA PHE A 213 -18.78 12.23 22.30
C PHE A 213 -20.26 12.57 22.52
N LEU A 214 -21.18 11.67 22.16
CA LEU A 214 -22.62 11.88 22.38
C LEU A 214 -22.98 11.99 23.86
N CYS A 215 -22.22 11.35 24.75
CA CYS A 215 -22.41 11.41 26.20
C CYS A 215 -21.75 12.63 26.87
N GLN A 216 -21.06 13.51 26.12
CA GLN A 216 -20.49 14.73 26.70
C GLN A 216 -21.61 15.69 27.12
N LYS A 217 -21.49 16.20 28.35
CA LYS A 217 -22.43 17.14 29.00
C LYS A 217 -22.73 18.38 28.13
N ASP A 218 -21.79 18.77 27.29
CA ASP A 218 -21.85 19.92 26.38
C ASP A 218 -22.81 19.73 25.16
N VAL A 219 -23.31 18.52 24.92
CA VAL A 219 -24.37 18.28 23.92
C VAL A 219 -25.77 18.54 24.52
N TYR A 220 -25.96 18.27 25.82
CA TYR A 220 -27.28 18.33 26.47
C TYR A 220 -27.52 19.60 27.30
N CYS A 221 -26.48 20.35 27.67
CA CYS A 221 -26.65 21.62 28.37
C CYS A 221 -27.04 22.74 27.38
N LYS A 222 -28.33 22.81 27.06
CA LYS A 222 -28.93 23.98 26.40
C LYS A 222 -29.11 25.09 27.42
N VAL A 223 -28.62 26.29 27.09
CA VAL A 223 -28.83 27.47 27.94
C VAL A 223 -30.22 28.00 27.66
N VAL A 224 -31.04 28.12 28.71
CA VAL A 224 -32.36 28.77 28.64
C VAL A 224 -32.13 30.25 28.88
N MET A 225 -32.43 31.09 27.89
CA MET A 225 -32.22 32.55 28.02
C MET A 225 -33.40 33.24 28.73
N ASP A 226 -34.58 32.60 28.73
CA ASP A 226 -35.81 33.12 29.35
C ASP A 226 -35.70 33.27 30.87
N SER A 227 -34.72 32.61 31.48
CA SER A 227 -34.47 32.72 32.92
C SER A 227 -33.80 34.04 33.32
N PHE A 228 -33.37 34.87 32.37
CA PHE A 228 -32.73 36.15 32.65
C PHE A 228 -33.68 37.31 32.37
N GLU A 229 -33.82 38.24 33.33
CA GLU A 229 -34.67 39.44 33.17
C GLU A 229 -34.15 40.40 32.08
N HIS A 230 -32.83 40.44 31.87
CA HIS A 230 -32.19 41.23 30.84
C HIS A 230 -31.29 40.30 30.02
N HIS A 231 -31.49 40.26 28.71
CA HIS A 231 -30.70 39.46 27.80
C HIS A 231 -30.48 40.22 26.49
N PRO A 232 -29.29 40.11 25.88
CA PRO A 232 -29.00 40.78 24.60
C PRO A 232 -29.76 40.11 23.45
N LYS A 233 -30.09 40.89 22.41
CA LYS A 233 -30.64 40.37 21.14
C LYS A 233 -29.59 39.47 20.47
N ILE A 234 -29.95 38.24 20.10
CA ILE A 234 -28.97 37.22 19.67
C ILE A 234 -29.01 36.99 18.16
N ILE A 235 -27.87 37.22 17.50
CA ILE A 235 -27.65 36.78 16.12
C ILE A 235 -26.89 35.45 16.17
N TYR A 236 -27.56 34.36 15.81
CA TYR A 236 -26.99 33.01 15.87
C TYR A 236 -26.58 32.52 14.49
N LEU A 237 -25.30 32.20 14.33
CA LEU A 237 -24.71 31.71 13.10
C LEU A 237 -24.31 30.24 13.30
N LYS A 238 -25.03 29.30 12.66
CA LYS A 238 -24.70 27.87 12.72
C LYS A 238 -23.95 27.46 11.47
N GLU A 239 -22.77 26.87 11.61
CA GLU A 239 -22.01 26.37 10.46
C GLU A 239 -22.32 24.91 10.13
N TYR A 240 -22.68 24.66 8.87
CA TYR A 240 -22.89 23.33 8.30
C TYR A 240 -21.80 23.01 7.27
N GLY A 241 -20.84 22.19 7.70
CA GLY A 241 -19.66 21.86 6.93
C GLY A 241 -18.62 22.98 6.97
N ASP A 242 -18.12 23.38 5.80
CA ASP A 242 -17.14 24.46 5.67
C ASP A 242 -17.83 25.78 5.27
N PHE A 243 -17.30 26.90 5.75
CA PHE A 243 -17.64 28.25 5.27
C PHE A 243 -16.39 29.07 5.01
N LEU A 244 -16.29 29.64 3.81
CA LEU A 244 -15.13 30.44 3.40
C LEU A 244 -15.15 31.82 4.05
N HIS A 245 -13.97 32.30 4.46
CA HIS A 245 -13.77 33.66 4.97
C HIS A 245 -14.63 34.00 6.21
N LEU A 246 -14.99 32.99 7.02
CA LEU A 246 -15.84 33.11 8.21
C LEU A 246 -15.41 34.22 9.17
N THR A 247 -14.11 34.30 9.48
CA THR A 247 -13.57 35.30 10.40
C THR A 247 -13.76 36.72 9.89
N THR A 248 -13.57 36.96 8.59
CA THR A 248 -13.80 38.27 7.98
C THR A 248 -15.28 38.64 7.96
N PHE A 249 -16.15 37.66 7.69
CA PHE A 249 -17.59 37.87 7.69
C PHE A 249 -18.10 38.32 9.07
N VAL A 250 -17.76 37.57 10.12
CA VAL A 250 -18.19 37.86 11.49
C VAL A 250 -17.59 39.17 11.99
N PHE A 251 -16.31 39.44 11.69
CA PHE A 251 -15.66 40.70 12.04
C PHE A 251 -16.35 41.89 11.37
N THR A 252 -16.62 41.81 10.06
CA THR A 252 -17.34 42.88 9.36
C THR A 252 -18.73 43.10 9.95
N LEU A 253 -19.49 42.04 10.23
CA LEU A 253 -20.82 42.16 10.81
C LEU A 253 -20.79 42.86 12.18
N ALA A 254 -19.89 42.42 13.07
CA ALA A 254 -19.76 42.98 14.41
C ALA A 254 -19.32 44.46 14.38
N GLU A 255 -18.31 44.80 13.57
CA GLU A 255 -17.84 46.18 13.45
C GLU A 255 -18.85 47.08 12.74
N THR A 256 -19.71 46.55 11.87
CA THR A 256 -20.77 47.34 11.23
C THR A 256 -21.81 47.76 12.27
N LEU A 257 -22.27 46.83 13.12
CA LEU A 257 -23.18 47.15 14.23
C LEU A 257 -22.55 48.14 15.23
N LYS A 258 -21.28 47.93 15.60
CA LYS A 258 -20.56 48.83 16.53
C LYS A 258 -20.33 50.23 15.97
N ARG A 259 -19.81 50.33 14.74
CA ARG A 259 -19.33 51.62 14.21
C ARG A 259 -20.39 52.43 13.47
N GLN A 260 -21.32 51.76 12.79
CA GLN A 260 -22.33 52.47 11.99
C GLN A 260 -23.61 52.74 12.78
N TYR A 261 -23.97 51.85 13.70
CA TYR A 261 -25.20 51.95 14.49
C TYR A 261 -24.96 52.28 15.97
N ASP A 262 -23.70 52.35 16.42
CA ASP A 262 -23.30 52.65 17.81
C ASP A 262 -23.88 51.66 18.84
N LEU A 263 -24.06 50.39 18.44
CA LEU A 263 -24.65 49.35 19.27
C LEU A 263 -23.55 48.52 19.97
N PRO A 264 -23.61 48.33 21.29
CA PRO A 264 -22.64 47.52 22.03
C PRO A 264 -22.82 46.04 21.69
N VAL A 265 -21.82 45.47 21.00
CA VAL A 265 -21.85 44.10 20.47
C VAL A 265 -20.73 43.24 21.04
N LYS A 266 -21.06 42.00 21.41
CA LYS A 266 -20.05 40.96 21.70
C LYS A 266 -20.17 39.79 20.74
N VAL A 267 -19.06 39.10 20.53
CA VAL A 267 -18.97 37.91 19.68
C VAL A 267 -18.49 36.73 20.51
N LEU A 268 -19.27 35.65 20.52
CA LEU A 268 -18.92 34.38 21.14
C LEU A 268 -18.80 33.30 20.06
N TRP A 269 -17.60 32.78 19.87
CA TRP A 269 -17.33 31.65 19.00
C TRP A 269 -17.27 30.37 19.84
N VAL A 270 -18.20 29.45 19.59
CA VAL A 270 -18.24 28.13 20.19
C VAL A 270 -17.70 27.10 19.22
N MET A 271 -16.67 26.38 19.67
CA MET A 271 -15.93 25.40 18.89
C MET A 271 -16.03 24.01 19.49
N ASP A 272 -15.88 23.00 18.64
CA ASP A 272 -15.74 21.61 19.08
C ASP A 272 -14.32 21.36 19.61
N LYS A 273 -14.20 20.66 20.75
CA LYS A 273 -12.92 20.20 21.30
C LYS A 273 -12.20 19.27 20.32
N ASN A 274 -12.95 18.55 19.50
CA ASN A 274 -12.43 17.53 18.59
C ASN A 274 -11.90 18.10 17.26
N ASN A 275 -11.89 19.41 17.06
CA ASN A 275 -11.35 20.05 15.84
C ASN A 275 -10.10 20.91 16.14
N PRO A 276 -8.92 20.28 16.34
CA PRO A 276 -7.68 20.97 16.71
C PRO A 276 -7.12 21.84 15.56
N LEU A 277 -7.45 21.51 14.31
CA LEU A 277 -7.02 22.29 13.15
C LEU A 277 -7.62 23.69 13.19
N ARG A 278 -8.91 23.79 13.50
CA ARG A 278 -9.61 25.07 13.53
C ARG A 278 -9.14 25.97 14.67
N GLN A 279 -8.73 25.38 15.80
CA GLN A 279 -8.17 26.13 16.94
C GLN A 279 -6.87 26.87 16.58
N LYS A 280 -6.10 26.38 15.60
CA LYS A 280 -4.87 27.05 15.13
C LYS A 280 -5.13 28.33 14.31
N TYR A 281 -6.32 28.48 13.73
CA TYR A 281 -6.65 29.60 12.84
C TYR A 281 -7.50 30.69 13.52
N ILE A 282 -7.61 30.65 14.84
CA ILE A 282 -8.31 31.69 15.61
C ILE A 282 -7.51 33.01 15.50
N PRO A 283 -8.15 34.13 15.12
CA PRO A 283 -7.48 35.42 15.08
C PRO A 283 -6.97 35.86 16.45
N LYS A 284 -5.81 36.51 16.50
CA LYS A 284 -5.15 36.94 17.76
C LYS A 284 -5.98 37.87 18.65
N TYR A 285 -7.01 38.52 18.11
CA TYR A 285 -7.89 39.42 18.85
C TYR A 285 -8.99 38.69 19.64
N TYR A 286 -9.14 37.37 19.47
CA TYR A 286 -10.05 36.57 20.28
C TYR A 286 -9.41 36.20 21.61
N THR A 287 -10.17 36.35 22.70
CA THR A 287 -9.81 35.78 24.01
C THR A 287 -10.28 34.32 24.05
N ILE A 288 -9.35 33.40 24.28
CA ILE A 288 -9.64 31.95 24.30
C ILE A 288 -9.90 31.50 25.73
N PHE A 289 -11.07 30.92 25.96
CA PHE A 289 -11.46 30.27 27.20
C PHE A 289 -11.35 28.75 27.03
N SER A 290 -10.43 28.14 27.76
CA SER A 290 -10.28 26.68 27.84
C SER A 290 -10.99 26.13 29.08
N ASP A 291 -11.31 24.84 29.07
CA ASP A 291 -11.93 24.14 30.20
C ASP A 291 -11.21 24.47 31.52
N GLY A 292 -11.96 25.00 32.50
CA GLY A 292 -11.46 25.30 33.84
C GLY A 292 -10.80 26.67 34.04
N ILE A 293 -10.60 27.47 32.98
CA ILE A 293 -10.07 28.86 33.09
C ILE A 293 -11.20 29.84 32.77
N PHE A 294 -12.17 29.92 33.68
CA PHE A 294 -13.24 30.91 33.60
C PHE A 294 -12.93 32.08 34.54
N GLN A 295 -12.78 33.27 33.98
CA GLN A 295 -12.68 34.52 34.75
C GLN A 295 -13.76 35.49 34.29
N LYS A 296 -14.73 35.78 35.16
CA LYS A 296 -15.83 36.73 34.86
C LYS A 296 -15.29 38.07 34.36
N THR A 297 -14.21 38.58 34.94
CA THR A 297 -13.58 39.85 34.54
C THR A 297 -13.14 39.87 33.07
N LEU A 298 -12.55 38.77 32.57
CA LEU A 298 -12.16 38.66 31.17
C LEU A 298 -13.39 38.64 30.25
N VAL A 299 -14.48 37.98 30.65
CA VAL A 299 -15.74 37.98 29.89
C VAL A 299 -16.31 39.39 29.75
N HIS A 300 -16.20 40.23 30.78
CA HIS A 300 -16.68 41.62 30.73
C HIS A 300 -15.83 42.52 29.84
N ILE A 301 -14.50 42.35 29.82
CA ILE A 301 -13.57 43.19 29.05
C ILE A 301 -13.50 42.76 27.58
N SER A 302 -13.62 41.47 27.29
CA SER A 302 -13.44 40.94 25.94
C SER A 302 -14.68 41.12 25.08
N ASP A 303 -14.47 41.72 23.90
CA ASP A 303 -15.48 41.87 22.85
C ASP A 303 -15.59 40.62 21.96
N TYR A 304 -14.47 39.95 21.72
CA TYR A 304 -14.36 38.74 20.91
C TYR A 304 -13.86 37.59 21.77
N MET A 305 -14.70 36.57 21.92
CA MET A 305 -14.49 35.44 22.83
C MET A 305 -14.60 34.13 22.07
N CYS A 306 -13.72 33.18 22.37
CA CYS A 306 -13.72 31.85 21.79
C CYS A 306 -13.70 30.82 22.90
N THR A 307 -14.55 29.80 22.81
CA THR A 307 -14.62 28.73 23.80
C THR A 307 -14.75 27.36 23.13
N THR A 308 -14.08 26.37 23.71
CA THR A 308 -14.22 24.95 23.35
C THR A 308 -15.15 24.19 24.30
N GLY A 309 -15.59 24.80 25.40
CA GLY A 309 -16.40 24.15 26.45
C GLY A 309 -16.82 25.13 27.55
N GLY A 310 -17.86 24.81 28.33
CA GLY A 310 -18.33 25.71 29.40
C GLY A 310 -18.95 27.02 28.89
N TYR A 311 -19.45 27.05 27.65
CA TYR A 311 -20.14 28.21 27.07
C TYR A 311 -21.34 28.68 27.91
N ALA A 312 -21.94 27.80 28.73
CA ALA A 312 -23.03 28.15 29.63
C ALA A 312 -22.59 29.20 30.65
N GLU A 313 -21.43 29.04 31.29
CA GLU A 313 -20.93 29.98 32.30
C GLU A 313 -20.62 31.36 31.69
N ILE A 314 -20.11 31.37 30.45
CA ILE A 314 -19.87 32.60 29.68
C ILE A 314 -21.20 33.28 29.34
N LEU A 315 -22.18 32.53 28.82
CA LEU A 315 -23.49 33.08 28.49
C LEU A 315 -24.23 33.57 29.75
N HIS A 316 -24.19 32.83 30.86
CA HIS A 316 -24.71 33.26 32.16
C HIS A 316 -24.07 34.59 32.58
N SER A 317 -22.74 34.71 32.52
CA SER A 317 -22.04 35.96 32.88
C SER A 317 -22.32 37.12 31.92
N ILE A 318 -22.65 36.83 30.65
CA ILE A 318 -23.06 37.84 29.67
C ILE A 318 -24.51 38.30 29.93
N CYS A 319 -25.39 37.41 30.40
CA CYS A 319 -26.81 37.73 30.66
C CYS A 319 -27.04 38.31 32.06
N GLU A 320 -26.20 38.00 33.04
CA GLU A 320 -26.20 38.64 34.38
C GLU A 320 -25.85 40.15 34.33
N ASN A 321 -25.66 40.75 33.14
CA ASN A 321 -24.78 41.89 32.97
C ASN A 321 -25.27 43.26 33.44
N GLN A 322 -24.34 43.92 34.12
CA GLN A 322 -24.20 45.37 34.31
C GLN A 322 -23.49 46.07 33.12
N SER A 323 -23.23 45.36 32.01
CA SER A 323 -22.42 45.84 30.88
C SER A 323 -23.22 46.47 29.72
N ASN A 324 -24.54 46.62 29.84
CA ASN A 324 -25.45 47.18 28.80
C ASN A 324 -25.14 46.68 27.37
N ILE A 325 -25.00 45.36 27.18
CA ILE A 325 -24.80 44.78 25.84
C ILE A 325 -26.17 44.68 25.16
N GLU A 326 -26.26 45.13 23.92
CA GLU A 326 -27.51 45.11 23.16
C GLU A 326 -27.57 43.91 22.20
N TYR A 327 -26.45 43.60 21.53
CA TYR A 327 -26.38 42.47 20.58
C TYR A 327 -25.28 41.47 20.94
N LEU A 328 -25.61 40.18 20.84
CA LEU A 328 -24.67 39.08 20.98
C LEU A 328 -24.64 38.25 19.69
N ILE A 329 -23.49 38.19 19.04
CA ILE A 329 -23.28 37.31 17.88
C ILE A 329 -22.71 35.98 18.39
N ILE A 330 -23.44 34.90 18.19
CA ILE A 330 -22.98 33.55 18.53
C ILE A 330 -22.62 32.82 17.25
N LEU A 331 -21.36 32.41 17.14
CA LEU A 331 -20.87 31.57 16.06
C LEU A 331 -20.74 30.13 16.58
N ASP A 332 -21.65 29.26 16.15
CA ASP A 332 -21.64 27.84 16.49
C ASP A 332 -21.02 27.02 15.35
N THR A 333 -19.82 26.51 15.63
CA THR A 333 -19.05 25.65 14.71
C THR A 333 -18.92 24.22 15.22
N LYS A 334 -19.79 23.80 16.17
CA LYS A 334 -19.86 22.41 16.62
C LYS A 334 -20.32 21.51 15.48
N LEU A 335 -19.72 20.32 15.38
CA LEU A 335 -20.06 19.33 14.36
C LEU A 335 -21.48 18.75 14.52
N VAL A 336 -22.05 18.84 15.74
CA VAL A 336 -23.40 18.37 16.03
C VAL A 336 -24.43 19.36 15.48
N ASP A 337 -25.44 18.83 14.79
CA ASP A 337 -26.63 19.55 14.34
C ASP A 337 -27.61 19.78 15.51
N ASP A 338 -27.16 20.51 16.53
CA ASP A 338 -28.01 20.98 17.62
C ASP A 338 -27.62 22.41 18.02
N THR A 339 -28.62 23.17 18.49
CA THR A 339 -28.42 24.55 18.94
C THR A 339 -28.04 24.59 20.41
N ILE A 340 -27.16 25.54 20.74
CA ILE A 340 -26.70 25.77 22.11
C ILE A 340 -27.78 26.43 22.98
N LEU A 341 -28.67 27.19 22.35
CA LEU A 341 -29.73 27.96 23.02
C LEU A 341 -31.08 27.26 22.94
N ARG A 342 -31.89 27.45 23.99
CA ARG A 342 -33.33 27.19 23.96
C ARG A 342 -34.04 28.49 23.52
N ILE A 343 -34.92 28.34 22.54
CA ILE A 343 -35.45 29.40 21.67
C ILE A 343 -36.45 30.29 22.42
N VAL A 344 -36.17 31.59 22.56
CA VAL A 344 -37.23 32.63 22.63
C VAL A 344 -36.91 33.83 21.73
N ASP A 345 -35.71 34.41 21.73
CA ASP A 345 -35.40 35.57 20.88
C ASP A 345 -34.05 35.45 20.15
N VAL A 346 -34.04 34.70 19.05
CA VAL A 346 -32.82 34.41 18.28
C VAL A 346 -33.04 34.59 16.78
N LEU A 347 -32.27 35.49 16.16
CA LEU A 347 -32.17 35.63 14.72
C LEU A 347 -31.13 34.64 14.21
N ARG A 348 -31.59 33.48 13.74
CA ARG A 348 -30.75 32.38 13.29
C ARG A 348 -30.45 32.46 11.79
N PHE A 349 -29.17 32.35 11.44
CA PHE A 349 -28.70 32.07 10.08
C PHE A 349 -27.85 30.80 10.05
N ASP A 350 -28.05 30.00 9.01
CA ASP A 350 -27.24 28.83 8.73
C ASP A 350 -26.15 29.18 7.69
N LEU A 351 -24.93 28.71 7.88
CA LEU A 351 -23.78 28.98 7.03
C LEU A 351 -23.37 27.70 6.30
N CYS A 352 -23.25 27.74 4.97
CA CYS A 352 -22.80 26.59 4.20
C CYS A 352 -21.99 26.99 2.96
N ARG A 353 -20.97 26.20 2.57
CA ARG A 353 -20.17 26.52 1.39
C ARG A 353 -20.96 26.58 0.09
N ASN A 354 -21.84 25.60 -0.13
CA ASN A 354 -22.44 25.35 -1.45
C ASN A 354 -23.96 25.38 -1.37
N ILE A 355 -24.61 25.99 -2.37
CA ILE A 355 -26.07 26.05 -2.46
C ILE A 355 -26.74 24.67 -2.58
N SER A 356 -26.08 23.70 -3.20
CA SER A 356 -26.59 22.33 -3.34
C SER A 356 -26.82 21.66 -1.99
N LYS A 357 -26.00 22.00 -0.99
CA LYS A 357 -26.04 21.43 0.36
C LYS A 357 -27.21 21.93 1.19
N ILE A 358 -27.86 23.03 0.81
CA ILE A 358 -29.06 23.55 1.49
C ILE A 358 -30.14 22.46 1.52
N LYS A 359 -30.40 21.82 0.37
CA LYS A 359 -31.40 20.74 0.28
C LYS A 359 -30.96 19.48 1.00
N GLU A 360 -29.66 19.16 0.95
CA GLU A 360 -29.09 17.98 1.60
C GLU A 360 -29.21 18.05 3.13
N TYR A 361 -28.98 19.22 3.71
CA TYR A 361 -29.08 19.48 5.15
C TYR A 361 -30.48 19.95 5.60
N GLY A 362 -31.45 20.06 4.68
CA GLY A 362 -32.82 20.49 5.01
C GLY A 362 -32.92 21.93 5.52
N LEU A 363 -32.00 22.82 5.10
CA LEU A 363 -31.91 24.20 5.59
C LEU A 363 -32.91 25.13 4.91
N LEU A 364 -33.30 26.20 5.61
CA LEU A 364 -34.19 27.23 5.07
C LEU A 364 -33.40 28.20 4.18
N ASP A 365 -33.73 28.23 2.89
CA ASP A 365 -33.00 29.03 1.90
C ASP A 365 -33.00 30.54 2.25
N SER A 366 -34.10 31.06 2.81
CA SER A 366 -34.25 32.46 3.22
C SER A 366 -33.38 32.87 4.42
N ARG A 367 -32.85 31.91 5.19
CA ARG A 367 -31.99 32.13 6.36
C ARG A 367 -30.63 31.46 6.21
N THR A 368 -30.28 30.99 5.01
CA THR A 368 -28.99 30.35 4.75
C THR A 368 -28.07 31.29 3.98
N ILE A 369 -26.85 31.46 4.47
CA ILE A 369 -25.77 32.22 3.84
C ILE A 369 -24.83 31.23 3.16
N VAL A 370 -24.59 31.45 1.87
CA VAL A 370 -23.73 30.57 1.07
C VAL A 370 -22.50 31.28 0.51
N ASN A 371 -21.47 30.50 0.16
CA ASN A 371 -20.32 31.00 -0.58
C ASN A 371 -20.47 30.71 -2.08
N ASN A 372 -19.72 31.46 -2.89
CA ASN A 372 -19.50 31.27 -4.33
C ASN A 372 -20.78 31.19 -5.18
N VAL A 373 -21.79 31.99 -4.84
CA VAL A 373 -23.00 32.16 -5.66
C VAL A 373 -23.08 33.60 -6.12
N GLU A 374 -23.25 33.79 -7.43
CA GLU A 374 -23.53 35.10 -8.03
C GLU A 374 -25.05 35.34 -8.03
N ASN A 375 -25.49 36.58 -7.79
CA ASN A 375 -26.90 37.01 -7.82
C ASN A 375 -27.82 36.47 -6.71
N ARG A 376 -27.31 36.28 -5.48
CA ARG A 376 -28.13 36.02 -4.29
C ARG A 376 -27.79 37.03 -3.19
N GLU A 377 -28.80 37.47 -2.45
CA GLU A 377 -28.62 38.48 -1.39
C GLU A 377 -27.79 37.96 -0.21
N LEU A 378 -28.07 36.73 0.23
CA LEU A 378 -27.36 36.05 1.32
C LEU A 378 -26.14 35.27 0.80
N THR A 379 -25.17 35.98 0.26
CA THR A 379 -23.90 35.38 -0.20
C THR A 379 -22.69 36.10 0.35
N TRP A 380 -21.70 35.32 0.79
CA TRP A 380 -20.38 35.82 1.16
C TRP A 380 -19.32 35.15 0.30
N ASN A 381 -18.78 35.88 -0.69
CA ASN A 381 -17.88 35.30 -1.68
C ASN A 381 -16.42 35.66 -1.42
N HIS A 382 -15.52 34.99 -2.13
CA HIS A 382 -14.17 35.49 -2.30
C HIS A 382 -14.19 36.68 -3.27
N TYR A 383 -13.85 37.87 -2.78
CA TYR A 383 -13.83 39.09 -3.59
C TYR A 383 -12.40 39.39 -4.06
N SER A 384 -12.12 39.24 -5.35
CA SER A 384 -10.80 39.51 -5.94
C SER A 384 -10.35 40.96 -5.72
N GLU A 385 -11.27 41.91 -5.80
CA GLU A 385 -11.07 43.34 -5.60
C GLU A 385 -10.63 43.69 -4.16
N TYR A 386 -10.85 42.79 -3.19
CA TYR A 386 -10.51 43.02 -1.79
C TYR A 386 -9.01 43.24 -1.58
N ALA A 387 -8.16 42.52 -2.33
CA ALA A 387 -6.71 42.61 -2.20
C ALA A 387 -6.17 43.99 -2.62
N SER A 388 -6.80 44.63 -3.62
CA SER A 388 -6.40 45.93 -4.17
C SER A 388 -6.84 47.14 -3.35
N LEU A 389 -7.73 46.98 -2.37
CA LEU A 389 -8.29 48.08 -1.58
C LEU A 389 -7.41 48.41 -0.36
N SER A 390 -7.46 49.67 0.10
CA SER A 390 -6.84 50.10 1.36
C SER A 390 -7.58 49.49 2.57
N GLU A 391 -6.96 49.43 3.75
CA GLU A 391 -7.61 48.83 4.93
C GLU A 391 -8.96 49.48 5.32
N LYS A 392 -9.07 50.81 5.17
CA LYS A 392 -10.32 51.52 5.43
C LYS A 392 -11.38 51.21 4.38
N ASP A 393 -10.97 51.20 3.11
CA ASP A 393 -11.87 50.93 1.98
C ASP A 393 -12.32 49.47 1.97
N ARG A 394 -11.47 48.54 2.43
CA ARG A 394 -11.79 47.12 2.60
C ARG A 394 -12.97 46.91 3.53
N PHE A 395 -12.97 47.59 4.69
CA PHE A 395 -14.09 47.48 5.63
C PHE A 395 -15.37 48.03 5.02
N LEU A 396 -15.34 49.25 4.45
CA LEU A 396 -16.51 49.87 3.81
C LEU A 396 -17.06 49.01 2.67
N PHE A 397 -16.18 48.47 1.84
CA PHE A 397 -16.53 47.58 0.74
C PHE A 397 -17.21 46.29 1.20
N LEU A 398 -16.75 45.70 2.30
CA LEU A 398 -17.34 44.49 2.89
C LEU A 398 -18.64 44.80 3.65
N ALA A 399 -18.70 45.91 4.39
CA ALA A 399 -19.87 46.34 5.13
C ALA A 399 -21.06 46.64 4.20
N ASN A 400 -20.80 47.19 3.02
CA ASN A 400 -21.82 47.48 2.00
C ASN A 400 -22.34 46.24 1.26
N ARG A 401 -21.90 45.02 1.63
CA ARG A 401 -22.36 43.80 0.95
C ARG A 401 -23.84 43.52 1.28
N PRO A 402 -24.65 43.06 0.30
CA PRO A 402 -26.08 42.82 0.50
C PRO A 402 -26.39 41.93 1.71
N VAL A 403 -25.57 40.91 1.95
CA VAL A 403 -25.74 39.99 3.09
C VAL A 403 -25.64 40.69 4.44
N ILE A 404 -24.70 41.63 4.62
CA ILE A 404 -24.52 42.37 5.89
C ILE A 404 -25.73 43.27 6.12
N ASN A 405 -26.10 44.05 5.10
CA ASN A 405 -27.26 44.94 5.17
C ASN A 405 -28.55 44.17 5.46
N ARG A 406 -28.73 42.99 4.84
CA ARG A 406 -29.90 42.14 5.06
C ARG A 406 -29.98 41.61 6.49
N ILE A 407 -28.86 41.14 7.05
CA ILE A 407 -28.81 40.67 8.44
C ILE A 407 -29.14 41.82 9.40
N ILE A 408 -28.57 43.00 9.18
CA ILE A 408 -28.80 44.17 10.05
C ILE A 408 -30.26 44.62 9.96
N GLN A 409 -30.84 44.68 8.74
CA GLN A 409 -32.26 45.00 8.57
C GLN A 409 -33.16 44.04 9.35
N LEU A 410 -32.89 42.73 9.26
CA LEU A 410 -33.65 41.72 9.99
C LEU A 410 -33.43 41.83 11.51
N ALA A 411 -32.21 42.11 11.94
CA ALA A 411 -31.90 42.31 13.36
C ALA A 411 -32.63 43.53 13.94
N LEU A 412 -32.71 44.63 13.19
CA LEU A 412 -33.45 45.81 13.64
C LEU A 412 -34.97 45.61 13.57
N SER A 413 -35.48 44.82 12.61
CA SER A 413 -36.94 44.66 12.41
C SER A 413 -37.59 43.51 13.18
N GLU A 414 -36.88 42.40 13.42
CA GLU A 414 -37.46 41.22 14.09
C GLU A 414 -37.36 41.29 15.62
N PHE A 415 -36.52 42.19 16.16
CA PHE A 415 -36.32 42.37 17.60
C PHE A 415 -36.93 43.65 18.17
N ASP A 416 -37.56 44.48 17.33
CA ASP A 416 -38.36 45.65 17.73
C ASP A 416 -39.86 45.30 17.59
#